data_AF-A0A3E0ASL2-F1
#
_entry.id   AF-A0A3E0ASL2-F1
#
_cell.length_a   1.000
_cell.length_b   1.000
_cell.length_c   1.000
_cell.angle_alpha   90.00
_cell.angle_beta   90.00
_cell.angle_gamma   90.00
#
_symmetry.space_group_name_H-M   'P 1'
#
loop_
_entity.id
_entity.type
_entity.pdbx_description
1 polymer ?
#
loop_
_entity_poly.entity_id
_entity_poly.type
_entity_poly.pdbx_seq_one_letter_code
_entity_poly.pdbx_strand_id
1 'polypeptide(L)'
;MFKFDKNTVPYHISNMIFYVVTLAVVGLIYYFAFLPPLLEVTTSEFFSSFGFDEFIGSLFFLILIIVPFLLIAGAVYHLIKLIKPGKNVPAEN
;
A
#
# COMPACT_ATOMS: atom_id res chain seq x y z
N MET A 1 -15.22 -5.58 -3.28
CA MET A 1 -14.33 -6.69 -3.70
C MET A 1 -15.14 -7.57 -4.64
N PHE A 2 -14.82 -7.59 -5.93
CA PHE A 2 -15.55 -8.42 -6.90
C PHE A 2 -15.51 -9.89 -6.43
N LYS A 3 -16.65 -10.58 -6.42
CA LYS A 3 -16.80 -11.98 -5.95
C LYS A 3 -16.16 -12.97 -6.94
N PHE A 4 -14.90 -12.78 -7.30
CA PHE A 4 -14.15 -13.76 -8.06
C PHE A 4 -13.57 -14.80 -7.09
N ASP A 5 -13.58 -16.07 -7.51
CA ASP A 5 -12.89 -17.13 -6.76
C ASP A 5 -11.39 -16.79 -6.71
N LYS A 6 -10.82 -16.90 -5.50
CA LYS A 6 -9.43 -16.57 -5.17
C LYS A 6 -8.38 -17.28 -6.01
N ASN A 7 -8.75 -18.35 -6.70
CA ASN A 7 -7.87 -19.14 -7.55
C ASN A 7 -7.96 -18.76 -9.05
N THR A 8 -8.78 -17.77 -9.40
CA THR A 8 -9.04 -17.42 -10.81
C THR A 8 -8.15 -16.28 -11.30
N VAL A 9 -7.88 -16.27 -12.61
CA VAL A 9 -7.12 -15.18 -13.26
C VAL A 9 -7.80 -13.81 -13.03
N PRO A 10 -9.13 -13.63 -13.21
CA PRO A 10 -9.80 -12.36 -12.98
C PRO A 10 -9.66 -11.83 -11.54
N TYR A 11 -9.63 -12.73 -10.54
CA TYR A 11 -9.35 -12.36 -9.16
C TYR A 11 -7.96 -11.75 -9.02
N HIS A 12 -6.93 -12.42 -9.56
CA HIS A 12 -5.57 -11.92 -9.44
C HIS A 12 -5.34 -10.62 -10.23
N ILE A 13 -5.94 -10.46 -11.41
CA ILE A 13 -5.87 -9.21 -12.18
C ILE A 13 -6.54 -8.07 -11.41
N SER A 14 -7.78 -8.27 -10.95
CA SER A 14 -8.55 -7.22 -10.26
C SER A 14 -7.85 -6.74 -8.99
N ASN A 15 -7.29 -7.68 -8.21
CA ASN A 15 -6.56 -7.34 -7.00
C ASN A 15 -5.20 -6.69 -7.30
N MET A 16 -4.46 -7.15 -8.32
CA MET A 16 -3.22 -6.50 -8.74
C MET A 16 -3.48 -5.03 -9.11
N ILE A 17 -4.50 -4.76 -9.92
CA ILE A 17 -4.91 -3.39 -10.28
C ILE A 17 -5.28 -2.60 -9.03
N PHE A 18 -6.08 -3.18 -8.12
CA PHE A 18 -6.43 -2.53 -6.86
C PHE A 18 -5.20 -2.13 -6.05
N TYR A 19 -4.23 -3.04 -5.85
CA TYR A 19 -3.01 -2.75 -5.10
C TYR A 19 -2.17 -1.66 -5.78
N VAL A 20 -2.02 -1.71 -7.10
CA VAL A 20 -1.25 -0.70 -7.86
C VAL A 20 -1.93 0.67 -7.81
N VAL A 21 -3.25 0.74 -8.03
CA VAL A 21 -4.01 1.99 -7.96
C VAL A 21 -3.97 2.56 -6.55
N THR A 22 -4.15 1.72 -5.53
CA THR A 22 -4.07 2.15 -4.13
C THR A 22 -2.67 2.66 -3.80
N LEU A 23 -1.61 1.99 -4.27
CA LEU A 23 -0.23 2.45 -4.09
C LEU A 23 0.00 3.82 -4.73
N ALA A 24 -0.52 4.04 -5.94
CA ALA A 24 -0.45 5.33 -6.60
C ALA A 24 -1.18 6.42 -5.82
N VAL A 25 -2.41 6.15 -5.37
CA VAL A 25 -3.19 7.10 -4.55
C VAL A 25 -2.49 7.42 -3.23
N VAL A 26 -1.98 6.41 -2.53
CA VAL A 26 -1.20 6.61 -1.29
C VAL A 26 0.07 7.40 -1.57
N GLY A 27 0.75 7.15 -2.69
CA GLY A 27 1.91 7.93 -3.12
C GLY A 27 1.57 9.39 -3.38
N LEU A 28 0.42 9.69 -4.00
CA LEU A 28 -0.05 11.06 -4.20
C LEU A 28 -0.40 11.73 -2.86
N ILE A 29 -1.05 11.02 -1.95
CA ILE A 29 -1.32 11.51 -0.59
C ILE A 29 0.00 11.84 0.11
N TYR A 30 0.99 10.96 0.03
CA TYR A 30 2.32 11.20 0.61
C TYR A 30 2.97 12.46 0.02
N TYR A 31 2.97 12.58 -1.31
CA TYR A 31 3.58 13.71 -2.00
C TYR A 31 2.91 15.05 -1.68
N PHE A 32 1.58 15.11 -1.62
CA PHE A 32 0.86 16.37 -1.43
C PHE A 32 0.57 16.73 0.03
N ALA A 33 0.29 15.75 0.89
CA ALA A 33 -0.11 16.02 2.27
C ALA A 33 1.06 15.90 3.26
N PHE A 34 2.06 15.06 2.99
CA PHE A 34 3.10 14.72 3.96
C PHE A 34 4.49 15.22 3.58
N LEU A 35 4.84 15.25 2.31
CA LEU A 35 6.15 15.74 1.86
C LEU A 35 6.38 17.22 2.22
N PRO A 36 5.44 18.17 2.03
CA PRO A 36 5.71 19.57 2.35
C PRO A 36 6.02 19.80 3.83
N PRO A 37 5.22 19.30 4.80
CA PRO A 37 5.58 19.38 6.21
C PRO A 37 6.92 18.73 6.55
N LEU A 38 7.26 17.59 5.91
CA LEU A 38 8.54 16.92 6.13
C LEU A 38 9.76 17.69 5.61
N LEU A 39 9.58 18.51 4.57
CA LEU A 39 10.63 19.36 4.01
C LEU A 39 10.78 20.68 4.78
N GLU A 40 9.68 21.22 5.29
CA GLU A 40 9.66 22.46 6.08
C GLU A 40 10.17 22.24 7.51
N VAL A 41 9.93 21.07 8.09
CA VAL A 41 10.28 20.77 9.47
C VAL A 41 11.56 19.94 9.52
N THR A 42 12.70 20.62 9.67
CA THR A 42 13.93 19.98 10.17
C THR A 42 13.76 19.59 11.63
N THR A 43 13.04 18.49 11.86
CA THR A 43 13.14 17.47 12.93
C THR A 43 13.31 17.84 14.40
N SER A 44 13.45 19.10 14.82
CA SER A 44 13.61 19.45 16.23
C SER A 44 12.30 19.89 16.90
N GLU A 45 11.46 20.67 16.22
CA GLU A 45 10.21 21.17 16.82
C GLU A 45 9.11 20.10 16.86
N PHE A 46 9.00 19.27 15.81
CA PHE A 46 8.01 18.18 15.72
C PHE A 46 8.14 17.07 16.78
N PHE A 47 9.33 16.92 17.38
CA PHE A 47 9.61 15.90 18.40
C PHE A 47 9.91 16.50 19.78
N SER A 48 9.71 17.81 19.97
CA SER A 48 10.04 18.51 21.21
C SER A 48 8.87 18.61 22.20
N SER A 49 7.65 18.23 21.79
CA SER A 49 6.43 18.39 22.58
C SER A 49 5.69 17.06 22.81
N PHE A 50 6.40 16.02 23.29
CA PHE A 50 5.88 14.65 23.53
C PHE A 50 4.54 14.61 24.29
N GLY A 51 3.43 14.63 23.54
CA GLY A 51 2.04 14.58 23.98
C GLY A 51 1.20 13.54 23.21
N PHE A 52 -0.11 13.42 23.53
CA PHE A 52 -1.02 12.43 22.93
C PHE A 52 -1.13 12.56 21.41
N ASP A 53 -1.09 13.80 20.91
CA ASP A 53 -1.10 14.11 19.48
C ASP A 53 0.17 13.63 18.76
N GLU A 54 1.33 13.65 19.44
CA GLU A 54 2.59 13.14 18.89
C GLU A 54 2.67 11.61 18.89
N PHE A 55 2.07 10.93 19.89
CA PHE A 55 1.94 9.47 19.86
C PHE A 55 1.09 9.02 18.66
N ILE A 56 -0.05 9.67 18.42
CA ILE A 56 -0.88 9.40 17.23
C ILE A 56 -0.11 9.74 15.95
N GLY A 57 0.63 10.85 15.92
CA GLY A 57 1.51 11.21 14.81
C GLY A 57 2.57 10.14 14.50
N SER A 58 3.24 9.61 15.51
CA SER A 58 4.27 8.56 15.34
C SER A 58 3.69 7.23 14.87
N LEU A 59 2.53 6.81 15.40
CA LEU A 59 1.82 5.63 14.93
C LEU A 59 1.35 5.79 13.48
N PHE A 60 0.86 6.98 13.15
CA PHE A 60 0.47 7.32 11.78
C PHE A 60 1.67 7.30 10.83
N PHE A 61 2.82 7.81 11.25
CA PHE A 61 4.06 7.76 10.48
C PHE A 61 4.52 6.31 10.23
N LEU A 62 4.39 5.44 11.23
CA LEU A 62 4.67 4.02 11.08
C LEU A 62 3.74 3.37 10.03
N ILE A 63 2.44 3.72 10.04
CA ILE A 63 1.48 3.27 9.03
C ILE A 63 1.88 3.78 7.64
N LEU A 64 2.25 5.05 7.51
CA LEU A 64 2.73 5.62 6.23
C LEU A 64 3.93 4.87 5.67
N ILE A 65 4.82 4.37 6.53
CA ILE A 65 5.97 3.57 6.10
C ILE A 65 5.53 2.16 5.73
N ILE A 66 4.73 1.48 6.57
CA ILE A 66 4.36 0.08 6.39
C ILE A 66 3.42 -0.14 5.21
N VAL A 67 2.43 0.73 5.02
CA VAL A 67 1.38 0.56 4.00
C VAL A 67 1.94 0.41 2.58
N PRO A 68 2.88 1.26 2.09
CA PRO A 68 3.53 1.06 0.80
C PRO A 68 4.14 -0.34 0.62
N PHE A 69 4.84 -0.87 1.63
CA PHE A 69 5.42 -2.21 1.55
C PHE A 69 4.35 -3.29 1.45
N LEU A 70 3.25 -3.17 2.19
CA LEU A 70 2.13 -4.11 2.11
C LEU A 70 1.44 -4.07 0.74
N LEU A 71 1.26 -2.89 0.17
CA LEU A 71 0.66 -2.72 -1.15
C LEU A 71 1.56 -3.30 -2.24
N ILE A 72 2.88 -3.06 -2.16
CA ILE A 72 3.86 -3.67 -3.08
C ILE A 72 3.85 -5.19 -2.93
N ALA A 73 3.88 -5.71 -1.72
CA ALA A 73 3.84 -7.16 -1.48
C ALA A 73 2.56 -7.80 -2.05
N GLY A 74 1.41 -7.15 -1.88
CA GLY A 74 0.14 -7.58 -2.47
C GLY A 74 0.18 -7.57 -4.00
N ALA A 75 0.63 -6.48 -4.61
CA ALA A 75 0.78 -6.37 -6.06
C ALA A 75 1.73 -7.45 -6.62
N VAL A 76 2.88 -7.66 -5.99
CA VAL A 76 3.87 -8.67 -6.37
C VAL A 76 3.31 -10.09 -6.22
N TYR A 77 2.59 -10.39 -5.13
CA TYR A 77 1.94 -11.69 -4.95
C TYR A 77 0.98 -12.00 -6.09
N HIS A 78 0.12 -11.04 -6.45
CA HIS A 78 -0.83 -11.21 -7.54
C HIS A 78 -0.15 -11.30 -8.90
N LEU A 79 0.91 -10.52 -9.14
CA LEU A 79 1.73 -10.59 -10.35
C LEU A 79 2.41 -11.96 -10.51
N ILE A 80 3.01 -12.51 -9.46
CA ILE A 80 3.64 -13.84 -9.48
C ILE A 80 2.59 -14.91 -9.83
N LYS A 81 1.38 -14.82 -9.27
CA LYS A 81 0.28 -15.76 -9.57
C LYS A 81 -0.20 -15.67 -11.01
N LEU A 82 -0.07 -14.52 -11.66
CA LEU A 82 -0.39 -14.33 -13.08
C LEU A 82 0.72 -14.86 -14.00
N ILE A 83 1.99 -14.63 -13.66
CA ILE A 83 3.13 -15.04 -14.51
C ILE A 83 3.46 -16.54 -14.34
N LYS A 84 3.32 -17.07 -13.12
CA LYS A 84 3.55 -18.48 -12.78
C LYS A 84 2.27 -19.06 -12.18
N PRO A 85 1.23 -19.29 -13.00
CA PRO A 85 0.02 -19.94 -12.53
C PRO A 85 0.40 -21.34 -12.02
N GLY A 86 0.27 -21.56 -10.71
CA GLY A 86 0.36 -22.92 -10.16
C GLY A 86 -0.79 -23.75 -10.72
N LYS A 87 -0.67 -25.09 -10.69
CA LYS A 87 -1.68 -26.06 -11.18
C LYS A 87 -3.13 -25.80 -10.75
N ASN A 88 -3.37 -24.95 -9.75
CA ASN A 88 -4.68 -24.58 -9.22
C ASN A 88 -5.25 -23.28 -9.80
N VAL A 89 -4.60 -22.64 -10.76
CA VAL A 89 -5.19 -21.52 -11.52
C VAL A 89 -5.71 -22.12 -12.81
N PRO A 90 -7.02 -22.42 -12.93
CA PRO A 90 -7.57 -22.80 -14.21
C PRO A 90 -7.40 -21.59 -15.13
N ALA A 91 -6.57 -21.75 -16.15
CA ALA A 91 -6.74 -21.03 -17.39
C ALA A 91 -8.01 -21.62 -18.01
N GLU A 92 -9.19 -21.16 -17.60
CA GLU A 92 -10.40 -21.54 -18.35
C GLU A 92 -10.38 -20.80 -19.68
N ASN A 93 -10.16 -21.60 -20.73
CA ASN A 93 -10.51 -21.48 -22.15
C ASN A 93 -10.58 -20.08 -22.78
#